data_AF-A0A3C0W420-F1
#
_entry.id   AF-A0A3C0W420-F1
#
_cell.length_a   1.000
_cell.length_b   1.000
_cell.length_c   1.000
_cell.angle_alpha   90.00
_cell.angle_beta   90.00
_cell.angle_gamma   90.00
#
_symmetry.space_group_name_H-M   'P 1'
#
loop_
_entity.id
_entity.type
_entity.pdbx_description
1 polymer ?
#
loop_
_entity_poly.entity_id
_entity_poly.type
_entity_poly.pdbx_seq_one_letter_code
_entity_poly.pdbx_strand_id
1 'polypeptide(L)'
;MTSLLGLSQAMLFALAVQTAPQNGAQPPAERPQVATPARTPRPSEGWTWTLYSGDGPLVLANEIPDTPRLRTTLECAPGSSIVRLAFHDAPGADGFAVVRSGAASAEVEARARRGRLEAVLRADHPVFAAFLASGRLTLTLGEQAEAIEIDRANLPKLRRFAELCTG
;
A
#
# COMPACT_ATOMS: atom_id res chain seq x y z
N MET A 1 12.84 -37.40 34.70
CA MET A 1 12.35 -38.78 34.69
C MET A 1 11.42 -38.94 35.89
N THR A 2 10.19 -39.39 35.62
CA THR A 2 9.18 -39.98 36.55
C THR A 2 8.59 -39.14 37.69
N SER A 3 7.50 -38.44 37.37
CA SER A 3 6.29 -38.32 38.23
C SER A 3 5.28 -39.40 37.80
N LEU A 4 4.50 -39.92 38.76
CA LEU A 4 3.25 -40.74 38.70
C LEU A 4 3.20 -41.47 40.06
N LEU A 5 2.12 -41.64 40.84
CA LEU A 5 0.66 -41.55 40.80
C LEU A 5 0.27 -41.39 42.29
N GLY A 6 -0.76 -40.68 42.72
CA GLY A 6 -2.15 -40.77 42.31
C GLY A 6 -2.97 -40.91 43.59
N LEU A 7 -4.13 -40.26 43.68
CA LEU A 7 -5.12 -40.56 44.71
C LEU A 7 -6.50 -40.11 44.20
N SER A 8 -7.33 -41.11 44.03
CA SER A 8 -8.76 -41.04 43.73
C SER A 8 -9.50 -40.28 44.83
N GLN A 9 -10.44 -39.42 44.46
CA GLN A 9 -11.61 -39.16 45.28
C GLN A 9 -12.85 -38.96 44.41
N ALA A 10 -13.75 -39.93 44.50
CA ALA A 10 -15.15 -39.75 44.18
C ALA A 10 -15.84 -39.12 45.39
N MET A 11 -16.61 -38.06 45.20
CA MET A 11 -17.63 -37.66 46.16
C MET A 11 -18.86 -37.15 45.40
N LEU A 12 -19.94 -37.92 45.55
CA LEU A 12 -21.29 -37.54 45.17
C LEU A 12 -21.77 -36.39 46.05
N PHE A 13 -22.42 -35.38 45.45
CA PHE A 13 -23.34 -34.51 46.19
C PHE A 13 -24.58 -34.17 45.36
N ALA A 14 -25.69 -34.72 45.86
CA ALA A 14 -27.07 -34.26 45.96
C ALA A 14 -27.63 -33.20 45.00
N LEU A 15 -28.85 -33.52 44.53
CA LEU A 15 -29.81 -32.62 43.88
C LEU A 15 -30.11 -31.37 44.72
N ALA A 16 -30.31 -30.25 44.02
CA ALA A 16 -31.29 -29.25 44.39
C ALA A 16 -31.94 -28.67 43.12
N VAL A 17 -33.17 -29.13 42.84
CA VAL A 17 -34.13 -28.39 42.02
C VAL A 17 -34.62 -27.23 42.88
N GLN A 18 -34.34 -26.00 42.48
CA GLN A 18 -35.05 -24.83 43.01
C GLN A 18 -35.45 -23.92 41.85
N THR A 19 -36.76 -23.88 41.62
CA THR A 19 -37.49 -23.00 40.71
C THR A 19 -37.43 -21.57 41.25
N ALA A 20 -36.70 -20.69 40.59
CA ALA A 20 -36.76 -19.25 40.82
C ALA A 20 -37.84 -18.60 39.93
N PRO A 21 -38.59 -17.59 40.43
CA PRO A 21 -39.61 -16.90 39.66
C PRO A 21 -38.94 -15.97 38.62
N GLN A 22 -39.36 -16.08 37.36
CA GLN A 22 -39.01 -15.13 36.31
C GLN A 22 -39.74 -13.81 36.58
N ASN A 23 -39.11 -12.92 37.35
CA ASN A 23 -39.55 -11.54 37.46
C ASN A 23 -38.81 -10.72 36.40
N GLY A 24 -39.57 -10.16 35.48
CA GLY A 24 -39.07 -9.54 34.25
C GLY A 24 -38.12 -8.37 34.51
N ALA A 25 -37.03 -8.36 33.76
CA ALA A 25 -36.28 -7.16 33.40
C ALA A 25 -35.52 -7.46 32.10
N GLN A 26 -36.17 -7.16 30.97
CA GLN A 26 -35.51 -7.10 29.66
C GLN A 26 -34.33 -6.13 29.74
N PRO A 27 -33.12 -6.49 29.26
CA PRO A 27 -32.07 -5.50 29.03
C PRO A 27 -32.54 -4.49 27.97
N PRO A 28 -32.14 -3.21 28.06
CA PRO A 28 -32.57 -2.20 27.12
C PRO A 28 -32.07 -2.59 25.72
N ALA A 29 -33.00 -2.56 24.76
CA ALA A 29 -32.74 -2.80 23.35
C ALA A 29 -31.53 -1.97 22.89
N GLU A 30 -30.46 -2.66 22.52
CA GLU A 30 -29.35 -2.07 21.81
C GLU A 30 -29.91 -1.46 20.52
N ARG A 31 -29.86 -0.13 20.42
CA ARG A 31 -30.30 0.58 19.21
C ARG A 31 -29.56 -0.05 18.03
N PRO A 32 -30.22 -0.33 16.89
CA PRO A 32 -29.53 -0.74 15.68
C PRO A 32 -28.42 0.27 15.42
N GLN A 33 -27.17 -0.17 15.53
CA GLN A 33 -26.01 0.61 15.12
C GLN A 33 -26.25 0.87 13.64
N VAL A 34 -26.63 2.10 13.30
CA VAL A 34 -26.75 2.53 11.91
C VAL A 34 -25.38 2.31 11.33
N ALA A 35 -25.24 1.24 10.53
CA ALA A 35 -24.01 0.93 9.86
C ALA A 35 -23.66 2.16 9.01
N THR A 36 -22.64 2.91 9.44
CA THR A 36 -22.08 3.98 8.64
C THR A 36 -21.75 3.35 7.28
N PRO A 37 -22.35 3.80 6.17
CA PRO A 37 -22.02 3.24 4.88
C PRO A 37 -20.52 3.39 4.70
N ALA A 38 -19.84 2.29 4.39
CA ALA A 38 -18.43 2.30 4.05
C ALA A 38 -18.25 3.37 2.96
N ARG A 39 -17.53 4.45 3.29
CA ARG A 39 -17.23 5.51 2.34
C ARG A 39 -16.39 4.85 1.24
N THR A 40 -16.99 4.57 0.09
CA THR A 40 -16.27 4.19 -1.11
C THR A 40 -15.24 5.30 -1.34
N PRO A 41 -13.94 4.97 -1.50
CA PRO A 41 -12.95 5.99 -1.86
C PRO A 41 -13.49 6.70 -3.09
N ARG A 42 -13.75 8.01 -2.98
CA ARG A 42 -14.09 8.78 -4.17
C ARG A 42 -12.88 8.64 -5.09
N PRO A 43 -13.08 8.32 -6.39
CA PRO A 43 -12.02 8.51 -7.36
C PRO A 43 -11.43 9.90 -7.10
N SER A 44 -10.12 9.98 -6.91
CA SER A 44 -9.42 11.25 -6.73
C SER A 44 -9.84 12.15 -7.87
N GLU A 45 -10.73 13.13 -7.62
CA GLU A 45 -11.40 13.89 -8.68
C GLU A 45 -10.35 14.43 -9.66
N GLY A 46 -10.36 13.90 -10.87
CA GLY A 46 -9.46 14.27 -11.97
C GLY A 46 -8.17 13.45 -12.10
N TRP A 47 -7.62 12.85 -11.04
CA TRP A 47 -6.36 12.10 -11.14
C TRP A 47 -6.57 10.68 -11.66
N THR A 48 -5.81 10.31 -12.68
CA THR A 48 -5.81 8.97 -13.28
C THR A 48 -4.39 8.47 -13.51
N TRP A 49 -4.25 7.16 -13.69
CA TRP A 49 -3.01 6.53 -14.14
C TRP A 49 -3.09 6.26 -15.64
N THR A 50 -2.19 6.85 -16.42
CA THR A 50 -2.10 6.66 -17.88
C THR A 50 -0.77 6.04 -18.24
N LEU A 51 -0.79 4.99 -19.06
CA LEU A 51 0.41 4.40 -19.64
C LEU A 51 0.59 4.93 -21.06
N TYR A 52 1.65 5.70 -21.27
CA TYR A 52 2.10 6.17 -22.56
C TYR A 52 3.17 5.21 -23.10
N SER A 53 2.91 4.68 -24.29
CA SER A 53 3.81 3.79 -25.03
C SER A 53 3.79 4.17 -26.51
N GLY A 54 4.94 4.11 -27.19
CA GLY A 54 5.10 4.48 -28.59
C GLY A 54 6.59 4.61 -28.94
N ASP A 55 6.94 5.48 -29.89
CA ASP A 55 8.32 5.67 -30.38
C ASP A 55 9.24 6.45 -29.40
N GLY A 56 8.93 6.44 -28.10
CA GLY A 56 9.64 7.20 -27.06
C GLY A 56 9.80 6.41 -25.76
N PRO A 57 10.22 7.08 -24.68
CA PRO A 57 10.27 6.44 -23.37
C PRO A 57 8.87 6.00 -22.95
N LEU A 58 8.79 4.85 -22.28
CA LEU A 58 7.58 4.40 -21.60
C LEU A 58 7.35 5.32 -20.42
N VAL A 59 6.12 5.81 -20.27
CA VAL A 59 5.75 6.65 -19.12
C VAL A 59 4.47 6.14 -18.51
N LEU A 60 4.50 5.80 -17.23
CA LEU A 60 3.30 5.62 -16.41
C LEU A 60 3.13 6.87 -15.55
N ALA A 61 2.11 7.68 -15.85
CA ALA A 61 1.89 8.97 -15.21
C ALA A 61 0.64 8.94 -14.32
N ASN A 62 0.74 9.53 -13.12
CA ASN A 62 -0.41 9.97 -12.34
C ASN A 62 -0.68 11.44 -12.65
N GLU A 63 -1.76 11.70 -13.36
CA GLU A 63 -2.02 12.99 -14.00
C GLU A 63 -3.49 13.37 -13.98
N ILE A 64 -3.77 14.63 -14.28
CA ILE A 64 -5.11 15.07 -14.65
C ILE A 64 -5.14 15.23 -16.19
N PRO A 65 -5.95 14.44 -16.91
CA PRO A 65 -6.05 14.51 -18.36
C PRO A 65 -6.33 15.93 -18.87
N ASP A 66 -5.81 16.26 -20.05
CA ASP A 66 -5.98 17.56 -20.71
C ASP A 66 -5.46 18.77 -19.91
N THR A 67 -4.56 18.52 -18.94
CA THR A 67 -3.88 19.56 -18.16
C THR A 67 -2.38 19.23 -18.03
N PRO A 68 -1.52 20.21 -17.71
CA PRO A 68 -0.11 19.93 -17.44
C PRO A 68 0.15 19.35 -16.04
N ARG A 69 -0.89 18.97 -15.28
CA ARG A 69 -0.75 18.57 -13.88
C ARG A 69 -0.31 17.11 -13.77
N LEU A 70 0.89 16.92 -13.25
CA LEU A 70 1.48 15.63 -12.92
C LEU A 70 1.70 15.56 -11.40
N ARG A 71 1.46 14.39 -10.82
CA ARG A 71 1.80 14.10 -9.42
C ARG A 71 2.98 13.16 -9.34
N THR A 72 3.01 12.15 -10.20
CA THR A 72 4.09 11.15 -10.22
C THR A 72 4.28 10.62 -11.62
N THR A 73 5.53 10.36 -12.03
CA THR A 73 5.80 9.57 -13.22
C THR A 73 6.80 8.46 -12.93
N LEU A 74 6.62 7.33 -13.62
CA LEU A 74 7.62 6.30 -13.80
C LEU A 74 8.01 6.35 -15.28
N GLU A 75 9.29 6.50 -15.56
CA GLU A 75 9.81 6.57 -16.92
C GLU A 75 10.87 5.50 -17.14
N CYS A 76 10.86 4.87 -18.30
CA CYS A 76 11.87 3.88 -18.67
C CYS A 76 12.07 3.88 -20.20
N ALA A 77 13.33 3.78 -20.65
CA ALA A 77 13.58 3.44 -22.04
C ALA A 77 13.24 1.95 -22.26
N PRO A 78 12.52 1.57 -23.33
CA PRO A 78 12.17 0.17 -23.59
C PRO A 78 13.39 -0.76 -23.51
N GLY A 79 13.26 -1.87 -22.77
CA GLY A 79 14.34 -2.85 -22.56
C GLY A 79 15.50 -2.40 -21.66
N SER A 80 15.51 -1.17 -21.12
CA SER A 80 16.63 -0.68 -20.30
C SER A 80 16.67 -1.25 -18.89
N SER A 81 15.54 -1.73 -18.36
CA SER A 81 15.36 -2.13 -16.96
C SER A 81 15.70 -1.04 -15.93
N ILE A 82 15.78 0.23 -16.34
CA ILE A 82 16.09 1.38 -15.48
C ILE A 82 14.85 2.26 -15.40
N VAL A 83 14.24 2.32 -14.23
CA VAL A 83 13.05 3.13 -13.96
C VAL A 83 13.46 4.41 -13.26
N ARG A 84 13.17 5.55 -13.89
CA ARG A 84 13.23 6.85 -13.25
C ARG A 84 11.87 7.15 -12.60
N LEU A 85 11.88 7.35 -11.29
CA LEU A 85 10.76 7.83 -10.51
C LEU A 85 10.85 9.35 -10.43
N ALA A 86 9.75 10.05 -10.65
CA ALA A 86 9.64 11.48 -10.39
C ALA A 86 8.42 11.79 -9.54
N PHE A 87 8.64 12.56 -8.48
CA PHE A 87 7.60 13.09 -7.59
C PHE A 87 7.46 14.58 -7.87
N HIS A 88 6.31 14.98 -8.40
CA HIS A 88 6.03 16.35 -8.79
C HIS A 88 5.47 17.15 -7.61
N ASP A 89 5.71 18.46 -7.61
CA ASP A 89 5.39 19.36 -6.49
C ASP A 89 6.01 18.90 -5.16
N ALA A 90 7.11 18.12 -5.25
CA ALA A 90 7.90 17.63 -4.13
C ALA A 90 9.20 18.44 -4.05
N PRO A 91 9.19 19.59 -3.33
CA PRO A 91 10.40 20.36 -3.11
C PRO A 91 11.34 19.55 -2.21
N GLY A 92 12.54 19.26 -2.69
CA GLY A 92 13.54 18.51 -1.93
C GLY A 92 14.95 19.05 -2.16
N ALA A 93 15.92 18.40 -1.52
CA ALA A 93 17.34 18.59 -1.78
C ALA A 93 17.91 17.36 -2.51
N ASP A 94 19.09 17.51 -3.09
CA ASP A 94 19.87 16.35 -3.55
C ASP A 94 20.36 15.57 -2.33
N GLY A 95 20.43 14.23 -2.41
CA GLY A 95 20.92 13.40 -1.31
C GLY A 95 20.64 11.91 -1.49
N PHE A 96 20.91 11.13 -0.46
CA PHE A 96 20.56 9.70 -0.44
C PHE A 96 19.21 9.49 0.25
N ALA A 97 18.27 8.91 -0.49
CA ALA A 97 16.95 8.57 0.00
C ALA A 97 16.82 7.06 0.20
N VAL A 98 15.93 6.68 1.11
CA VAL A 98 15.55 5.27 1.26
C VAL A 98 14.21 5.05 0.58
N VAL A 99 14.20 4.17 -0.43
CA VAL A 99 12.99 3.71 -1.09
C VAL A 99 12.55 2.39 -0.48
N ARG A 100 11.26 2.25 -0.19
CA ARG A 100 10.67 1.05 0.40
C ARG A 100 9.40 0.62 -0.33
N SER A 101 9.21 -0.70 -0.39
CA SER A 101 7.92 -1.31 -0.74
C SER A 101 7.81 -2.67 -0.04
N GLY A 102 6.71 -2.88 0.68
CA GLY A 102 6.56 -4.06 1.53
C GLY A 102 7.71 -4.16 2.54
N ALA A 103 8.39 -5.31 2.58
CA ALA A 103 9.57 -5.56 3.41
C ALA A 103 10.90 -5.19 2.73
N ALA A 104 10.89 -4.84 1.44
CA ALA A 104 12.09 -4.51 0.69
C ALA A 104 12.43 -3.02 0.84
N SER A 105 13.73 -2.72 0.93
CA SER A 105 14.25 -1.36 0.94
C SER A 105 15.54 -1.24 0.15
N ALA A 106 15.81 -0.06 -0.40
CA ALA A 106 17.07 0.30 -1.02
C ALA A 106 17.42 1.75 -0.73
N GLU A 107 18.72 2.04 -0.63
CA GLU A 107 19.23 3.40 -0.67
C GLU A 107 19.46 3.80 -2.14
N VAL A 108 18.98 4.99 -2.52
CA VAL A 108 19.10 5.52 -3.88
C VAL A 108 19.52 6.97 -3.81
N GLU A 109 20.22 7.44 -4.83
CA GLU A 109 20.46 8.87 -4.97
C GLU A 109 19.18 9.57 -5.47
N ALA A 110 18.73 10.57 -4.70
CA ALA A 110 17.63 11.44 -5.02
C ALA A 110 18.16 12.80 -5.49
N ARG A 111 17.52 13.35 -6.52
CA ARG A 111 17.92 14.61 -7.16
C ARG A 111 16.72 15.53 -7.28
N ALA A 112 16.81 16.71 -6.67
CA ALA A 112 15.84 17.78 -6.83
C ALA A 112 16.09 18.51 -8.16
N ARG A 113 15.07 18.59 -9.01
CA ARG A 113 15.15 19.23 -10.33
C ARG A 113 13.87 20.01 -10.58
N ARG A 114 13.94 21.33 -10.80
CA ARG A 114 12.81 22.17 -11.26
C ARG A 114 11.47 21.88 -10.53
N GLY A 115 11.49 21.78 -9.20
CA GLY A 115 10.27 21.55 -8.40
C GLY A 115 9.77 20.10 -8.32
N ARG A 116 10.58 19.13 -8.75
CA ARG A 116 10.34 17.70 -8.55
C ARG A 116 11.54 17.00 -7.92
N LEU A 117 11.29 15.88 -7.26
CA LEU A 117 12.30 14.97 -6.75
C LEU A 117 12.39 13.74 -7.65
N GLU A 118 13.58 13.42 -8.15
CA GLU A 118 13.84 12.28 -9.02
C GLU A 118 14.70 11.23 -8.32
N ALA A 119 14.41 9.95 -8.55
CA ALA A 119 15.23 8.83 -8.11
C ALA A 119 15.24 7.74 -9.19
N VAL A 120 16.25 6.87 -9.17
CA VAL A 120 16.37 5.77 -10.14
C VAL A 120 16.34 4.43 -9.41
N LEU A 121 15.57 3.49 -9.92
CA LEU A 121 15.45 2.13 -9.41
C LEU A 121 15.47 1.14 -10.58
N ARG A 122 16.16 0.01 -10.41
CA ARG A 122 16.11 -1.04 -11.44
C ARG A 122 14.80 -1.83 -11.37
N ALA A 123 14.26 -2.19 -12.53
CA ALA A 123 13.01 -2.94 -12.64
C ALA A 123 13.12 -4.37 -12.06
N ASP A 124 14.32 -4.96 -12.03
CA ASP A 124 14.61 -6.26 -11.43
C ASP A 124 14.93 -6.18 -9.92
N HIS A 125 14.91 -4.99 -9.32
CA HIS A 125 15.21 -4.83 -7.90
C HIS A 125 14.05 -5.34 -7.02
N PRO A 126 14.31 -5.99 -5.86
CA PRO A 126 13.27 -6.49 -4.95
C PRO A 126 12.23 -5.44 -4.51
N VAL A 127 12.66 -4.19 -4.32
CA VAL A 127 11.75 -3.06 -4.04
C VAL A 127 10.75 -2.85 -5.18
N PHE A 128 11.19 -2.93 -6.44
CA PHE A 128 10.31 -2.77 -7.59
C PHE A 128 9.38 -3.98 -7.74
N ALA A 129 9.86 -5.19 -7.49
CA ALA A 129 9.02 -6.39 -7.45
C ALA A 129 7.90 -6.29 -6.37
N ALA A 130 8.24 -5.83 -5.17
CA ALA A 130 7.26 -5.60 -4.10
C ALA A 130 6.26 -4.48 -4.47
N PHE A 131 6.72 -3.46 -5.20
CA PHE A 131 5.87 -2.39 -5.71
C PHE A 131 4.91 -2.90 -6.79
N LEU A 132 5.35 -3.75 -7.72
CA LEU A 132 4.49 -4.41 -8.72
C LEU A 132 3.38 -5.26 -8.08
N ALA A 133 3.67 -5.87 -6.93
CA ALA A 133 2.71 -6.68 -6.19
C ALA A 133 1.69 -5.82 -5.43
N SER A 134 2.15 -4.74 -4.80
CA SER A 134 1.36 -3.98 -3.82
C SER A 134 0.79 -2.65 -4.33
N GLY A 135 1.37 -2.07 -5.38
CA GLY A 135 1.09 -0.72 -5.85
C GLY A 135 1.55 0.39 -4.90
N ARG A 136 2.34 0.08 -3.86
CA ARG A 136 2.79 1.06 -2.87
C ARG A 136 4.30 1.15 -2.81
N LEU A 137 4.84 2.36 -2.93
CA LEU A 137 6.25 2.67 -2.79
C LEU A 137 6.39 3.98 -2.04
N THR A 138 7.28 4.02 -1.06
CA THR A 138 7.60 5.25 -0.32
C THR A 138 9.06 5.61 -0.55
N LEU A 139 9.35 6.89 -0.70
CA LEU A 139 10.70 7.44 -0.72
C LEU A 139 10.84 8.38 0.48
N THR A 140 11.88 8.18 1.29
CA THR A 140 12.16 9.05 2.45
C THR A 140 13.54 9.68 2.29
N LEU A 141 13.61 11.01 2.41
CA LEU A 141 14.83 11.81 2.34
C LEU A 141 14.85 12.82 3.49
N GLY A 142 15.70 12.57 4.49
CA GLY A 142 15.64 13.32 5.75
C GLY A 142 14.25 13.19 6.39
N GLU A 143 13.61 14.33 6.65
CA GLU A 143 12.24 14.39 7.21
C GLU A 143 11.14 14.35 6.14
N GLN A 144 11.50 14.37 4.85
CA GLN A 144 10.53 14.33 3.75
C GLN A 144 10.17 12.89 3.40
N ALA A 145 8.88 12.65 3.18
CA ALA A 145 8.38 11.37 2.73
C ALA A 145 7.41 11.56 1.55
N GLU A 146 7.74 10.93 0.44
CA GLU A 146 6.92 10.87 -0.76
C GLU A 146 6.37 9.46 -0.96
N ALA A 147 5.18 9.36 -1.55
CA ALA A 147 4.52 8.07 -1.75
C ALA A 147 3.88 7.95 -3.13
N ILE A 148 4.14 6.80 -3.76
CA ILE A 148 3.41 6.35 -4.94
C ILE A 148 2.39 5.31 -4.48
N GLU A 149 1.12 5.59 -4.75
CA GLU A 149 0.02 4.66 -4.52
C GLU A 149 -0.74 4.45 -5.82
N ILE A 150 -0.66 3.22 -6.34
CA ILE A 150 -1.40 2.77 -7.51
C ILE A 150 -2.51 1.85 -7.01
N ASP A 151 -3.75 2.26 -7.24
CA ASP A 151 -4.91 1.48 -6.85
C ASP A 151 -4.98 0.16 -7.65
N ARG A 152 -5.75 -0.80 -7.12
CA ARG A 152 -5.86 -2.15 -7.69
C ARG A 152 -6.30 -2.14 -9.15
N ALA A 153 -7.15 -1.19 -9.57
CA ALA A 153 -7.64 -1.13 -10.95
C ALA A 153 -6.53 -0.72 -11.93
N ASN A 154 -5.51 0.01 -11.46
CA ASN A 154 -4.39 0.47 -12.27
C ASN A 154 -3.13 -0.40 -12.16
N LEU A 155 -3.08 -1.40 -11.25
CA LEU A 155 -1.96 -2.34 -11.16
C LEU A 155 -1.61 -3.07 -12.48
N PRO A 156 -2.56 -3.47 -13.34
CA PRO A 156 -2.22 -4.04 -14.64
C PRO A 156 -1.38 -3.09 -15.52
N LYS A 157 -1.59 -1.77 -15.43
CA LYS A 157 -0.78 -0.77 -16.15
C LYS A 157 0.64 -0.72 -15.62
N LEU A 158 0.82 -0.79 -14.29
CA LEU A 158 2.15 -0.87 -13.66
C LEU A 158 2.91 -2.12 -14.11
N ARG A 159 2.25 -3.29 -14.16
CA ARG A 159 2.87 -4.52 -14.66
C ARG A 159 3.22 -4.42 -16.13
N ARG A 160 2.32 -3.88 -16.95
CA ARG A 160 2.58 -3.65 -18.37
C ARG A 160 3.76 -2.71 -18.61
N PHE A 161 3.87 -1.65 -17.82
CA PHE A 161 5.04 -0.76 -17.84
C PHE A 161 6.33 -1.53 -17.54
N ALA A 162 6.33 -2.36 -16.49
CA ALA A 162 7.50 -3.15 -16.10
C ALA A 162 7.93 -4.15 -17.18
N GLU A 163 6.99 -4.88 -17.77
CA GLU A 163 7.24 -5.82 -18.88
C GLU A 163 7.96 -5.13 -20.05
N LEU A 164 7.41 -4.00 -20.50
CA LEU A 164 7.99 -3.24 -21.62
C LEU A 164 9.34 -2.60 -21.25
N CYS A 165 9.52 -2.23 -19.98
CA CYS A 165 10.76 -1.67 -19.48
C CYS A 165 11.90 -2.70 -19.44
N THR A 166 11.60 -3.97 -19.15
CA THR A 166 12.61 -5.04 -19.10
C THR A 166 12.87 -5.68 -20.46
N GLY A 167 11.91 -5.62 -21.40
CA GLY A 167 11.99 -6.27 -22.71
C GLY A 167 11.36 -7.65 -22.72
#